data_AF-A0A1S1PRV0-F1
#
_entry.id   AF-A0A1S1PRV0-F1
#
_cell.length_a   1.000
_cell.length_b   1.000
_cell.length_c   1.000
_cell.angle_alpha   90.00
_cell.angle_beta   90.00
_cell.angle_gamma   90.00
#
_symmetry.space_group_name_H-M   'P 1'
#
loop_
_entity.id
_entity.type
_entity.pdbx_description
1 polymer ?
#
loop_
_entity_poly.entity_id
_entity_poly.type
_entity_poly.pdbx_seq_one_letter_code
_entity_poly.pdbx_strand_id
1 'polypeptide(L)' 'MSLIHSLLEGLDDGDRDRTVGLINSSITADLENVAAGAGPARQVDVGTRSRARRSGGGSRSGSRSKSGR' A
#
# COMPACT_ATOMS: atom_id res chain seq x y z
N MET A 1 1.94 -19.71 15.84
CA MET A 1 2.81 -18.62 16.32
C MET A 1 2.51 -17.36 15.53
N SER A 2 2.43 -16.20 16.20
CA SER A 2 2.18 -14.91 15.53
C SER A 2 3.50 -14.27 15.07
N LEU A 3 3.49 -13.58 13.92
CA LEU A 3 4.67 -12.88 13.37
C LEU A 3 5.28 -11.90 14.37
N ILE A 4 4.45 -11.22 15.17
CA ILE A 4 4.89 -10.29 16.19
C ILE A 4 5.71 -11.02 17.26
N HIS A 5 5.31 -12.23 17.67
CA HIS A 5 6.09 -13.01 18.61
C HIS A 5 7.45 -13.45 18.03
N SER A 6 7.52 -13.77 16.73
CA SER A 6 8.78 -14.12 16.07
C SER A 6 9.71 -12.92 15.89
N LEU A 7 9.17 -11.74 15.61
CA LEU A 7 9.96 -10.50 15.49
C LEU A 7 10.49 -9.99 16.83
N LEU A 8 9.81 -10.35 17.93
CA LEU A 8 10.13 -9.90 19.28
C LEU A 8 10.81 -10.99 20.11
N GLU A 9 11.24 -12.08 19.48
CA GLU A 9 11.95 -13.17 20.12
C GLU A 9 13.39 -12.74 20.46
N GLY A 10 13.82 -12.94 21.71
CA GLY A 10 15.16 -12.55 22.18
C GLY A 10 15.31 -11.09 22.62
N LEU A 11 14.26 -10.27 22.53
CA LEU A 11 14.22 -8.94 23.16
C LEU A 11 13.86 -9.05 24.63
N ASP A 12 14.44 -8.17 25.45
CA ASP A 12 13.97 -7.99 26.82
C ASP A 12 12.59 -7.32 26.85
N ASP A 13 11.92 -7.36 28.00
CA ASP A 13 10.55 -6.89 28.13
C ASP A 13 10.40 -5.38 27.82
N GLY A 14 11.43 -4.58 28.13
CA GLY A 14 11.43 -3.13 27.88
C GLY A 14 11.57 -2.80 26.40
N ASP A 15 12.50 -3.46 25.71
CA ASP A 15 12.71 -3.32 24.27
C ASP A 15 11.54 -3.90 23.48
N ARG A 16 10.92 -4.98 23.98
CA ARG A 16 9.70 -5.55 23.42
C ARG A 16 8.57 -4.53 23.46
N ASP A 17 8.28 -3.94 24.61
CA ASP A 17 7.19 -2.95 24.75
C ASP A 17 7.44 -1.72 23.88
N ARG A 18 8.69 -1.23 23.85
CA ARG A 18 9.08 -0.12 22.98
C ARG A 18 8.88 -0.46 21.50
N THR A 19 9.27 -1.65 21.07
CA THR A 19 9.16 -2.09 19.67
C THR A 19 7.70 -2.27 19.26
N VAL A 20 6.88 -2.85 20.13
CA VAL A 20 5.42 -2.94 19.93
C VAL A 20 4.80 -1.55 19.79
N GLY A 21 5.21 -0.60 20.64
CA GLY A 21 4.76 0.78 20.57
C GLY A 21 5.09 1.45 19.22
N LEU A 22 6.31 1.25 18.71
CA LEU A 22 6.74 1.77 17.42
C LEU A 22 5.94 1.16 16.25
N ILE A 23 5.71 -0.16 16.28
CA ILE A 23 4.92 -0.86 15.26
C ILE A 23 3.48 -0.32 15.24
N ASN A 24 2.84 -0.20 16.39
CA ASN A 24 1.46 0.28 16.49
C ASN A 24 1.32 1.73 16.01
N SER A 25 2.28 2.59 16.35
CA SER A 25 2.31 3.99 15.88
C SER A 25 2.42 4.07 14.36
N SER A 26 3.33 3.29 13.76
CA SER A 26 3.50 3.22 12.31
C SER A 26 2.23 2.73 11.61
N ILE A 27 1.60 1.66 12.11
CA ILE A 27 0.37 1.12 11.53
C ILE A 27 -0.75 2.16 11.58
N THR A 28 -0.89 2.87 12.70
CA THR A 28 -1.93 3.90 12.85
C THR A 28 -1.74 5.03 11.84
N ALA A 29 -0.51 5.53 11.69
CA ALA A 29 -0.19 6.56 10.71
C ALA A 29 -0.47 6.09 9.26
N ASP A 30 -0.14 4.84 8.94
CA ASP A 30 -0.43 4.27 7.63
C ASP A 30 -1.95 4.16 7.36
N LEU A 31 -2.72 3.75 8.37
CA LEU A 31 -4.18 3.68 8.27
C LEU A 31 -4.82 5.06 8.10
N GLU A 32 -4.33 6.08 8.82
CA GLU A 32 -4.77 7.47 8.66
C GLU A 32 -4.46 8.00 7.27
N ASN A 33 -3.27 7.75 6.75
CA ASN A 33 -2.88 8.13 5.39
C ASN A 33 -3.77 7.46 4.34
N VAL A 34 -4.08 6.16 4.52
CA VAL A 34 -4.99 5.43 3.64
C VAL A 34 -6.42 5.98 3.73
N ALA A 35 -6.90 6.29 4.93
CA ALA A 35 -8.21 6.90 5.14
C ALA A 35 -8.31 8.31 4.50
N ALA A 36 -7.20 9.06 4.48
CA ALA A 36 -7.09 10.34 3.77
C ALA A 36 -7.03 10.19 2.23
N GLY A 37 -7.15 8.98 1.70
CA GLY A 37 -7.19 8.70 0.27
C GLY A 37 -5.82 8.45 -0.36
N ALA A 38 -4.74 8.35 0.43
CA ALA A 38 -3.48 7.85 -0.08
C ALA A 38 -3.62 6.35 -0.43
N GLY A 39 -3.30 5.97 -1.67
CA GLY A 39 -3.25 4.56 -2.03
C GLY A 39 -2.22 3.84 -1.15
N PRO A 40 -2.48 2.60 -0.66
CA PRO A 40 -1.52 1.87 0.17
C PRO A 40 -0.15 1.84 -0.49
N ALA A 41 0.85 2.46 0.15
CA ALA A 41 2.21 2.52 -0.34
C ALA A 41 2.88 1.14 -0.17
N ARG A 42 2.48 0.18 -1.00
CA ARG A 42 3.15 -1.12 -1.07
C ARG A 42 4.49 -0.89 -1.74
N GLN A 43 5.53 -0.68 -0.94
CA GLN A 43 6.91 -0.70 -1.40
C GLN A 43 7.25 -2.16 -1.75
N VAL A 44 6.85 -2.56 -2.95
CA VAL A 44 7.33 -3.80 -3.57
C VAL A 44 8.71 -3.51 -4.12
N ASP A 45 9.70 -4.34 -3.78
CA ASP A 45 10.99 -4.30 -4.46
C ASP A 45 10.79 -4.75 -5.92
N VAL A 46 10.54 -3.78 -6.79
CA VAL A 46 10.39 -3.99 -8.24
C VAL A 46 11.66 -3.63 -9.01
N GLY A 47 12.78 -3.36 -8.31
CA GLY A 47 13.92 -2.70 -8.92
C GLY A 47 13.48 -1.42 -9.66
N THR A 48 14.20 -1.03 -10.71
CA THR A 48 13.87 0.17 -11.52
C THR A 48 12.61 0.03 -12.39
N ARG A 49 11.82 -1.04 -12.22
CA ARG A 49 10.58 -1.24 -12.99
C ARG A 49 9.45 -0.39 -12.43
N SER A 50 9.31 0.81 -12.98
CA SER A 50 8.08 1.59 -12.88
C SER A 50 6.91 0.78 -13.42
N ARG A 51 5.95 0.44 -12.54
CA ARG A 51 4.67 -0.13 -12.95
C ARG A 51 3.96 0.92 -13.81
N ALA A 52 3.77 0.63 -15.09
CA ALA A 52 3.04 1.49 -16.01
C ALA A 52 1.69 1.85 -15.38
N ARG A 53 1.50 3.14 -15.07
CA ARG A 53 0.21 3.67 -14.61
C ARG A 53 -0.76 3.47 -15.76
N ARG A 54 -1.68 2.50 -15.62
CA ARG A 54 -2.89 2.50 -16.44
C ARG A 54 -3.62 3.78 -16.07
N SER A 55 -3.46 4.82 -16.90
CA SER A 55 -4.40 5.94 -16.90
C SER A 55 -5.77 5.30 -17.07
N GLY A 56 -6.60 5.46 -16.04
CA GLY A 56 -8.03 5.20 -16.19
C GLY A 56 -8.49 6.07 -17.34
N GLY A 57 -8.66 5.45 -18.51
CA GLY A 57 -9.20 6.09 -19.69
C GLY A 57 -10.58 6.58 -19.32
N GLY A 58 -10.66 7.87 -19.00
CA GLY A 58 -11.90 8.57 -18.78
C GLY A 58 -12.79 8.36 -19.99
N SER A 59 -13.96 7.77 -19.73
CA SER A 59 -15.25 8.26 -20.19
C SER A 59 -15.32 8.95 -21.56
N ARG A 60 -16.02 8.24 -22.45
CA ARG A 60 -17.05 8.72 -23.39
C ARG A 60 -16.61 9.20 -24.79
N SER A 61 -17.46 8.77 -25.72
CA SER A 61 -17.89 9.46 -26.93
C SER A 61 -16.98 9.34 -28.16
N GLY A 62 -17.44 8.52 -29.10
CA GLY A 62 -16.90 8.44 -30.45
C GLY A 62 -17.89 7.76 -31.39
N SER A 63 -19.11 8.31 -31.51
CA SER A 63 -19.99 8.01 -32.63
C SER A 63 -19.25 8.25 -33.94
N ARG A 64 -19.01 7.19 -34.72
CA ARG A 64 -18.66 7.31 -36.13
C ARG A 64 -19.51 6.35 -36.95
N SER A 65 -20.58 6.92 -37.48
CA SER A 65 -21.21 6.48 -38.72
C SER A 65 -20.14 6.18 -39.78
N LYS A 66 -20.24 5.03 -40.45
CA LYS A 66 -19.87 4.95 -41.86
C LYS A 66 -20.67 3.85 -42.56
N SER A 67 -21.33 4.29 -43.61
CA SER A 67 -22.09 3.60 -44.64
C SER A 67 -21.27 2.56 -45.42
N GLY A 68 -21.99 1.57 -45.96
CA GLY A 68 -21.73 1.04 -47.30
C GLY A 68 -21.17 -0.38 -47.38
N ARG A 69 -22.06 -1.36 -47.56
CA ARG A 69 -22.26 -2.09 -48.82
C ARG A 69 -23.46 -3.02 -48.71
#